data_AF-A0A1V5IQ37-F1
#
_entry.id   AF-A0A1V5IQ37-F1
#
_cell.length_a   1.000
_cell.length_b   1.000
_cell.length_c   1.000
_cell.angle_alpha   90.00
_cell.angle_beta   90.00
_cell.angle_gamma   90.00
#
_symmetry.space_group_name_H-M   'P 1'
#
loop_
_entity.id
_entity.type
_entity.pdbx_description
1 polymer ?
#
loop_
_entity_poly.entity_id
_entity_poly.type
_entity_poly.pdbx_seq_one_letter_code
_entity_poly.pdbx_strand_id
1 'polypeptide(L)'
;MTVLIATLILIFLVNASMNLFGLDMEQLNSGAKKADVNWGPFIWGSVAGIAPWIAILLYMTGTGNYDMVPWFVWAIVGTYFVAFNTFPINMVLQYRRVGRWNDYLYGERVYIILSLVAKSILAWLVLFGAMQP
;
A
#
# COMPACT_ATOMS: atom_id res chain seq x y z
N MET A 1 26.45 3.43 3.66
CA MET A 1 26.05 2.94 2.32
C MET A 1 25.42 1.55 2.39
N THR A 2 26.10 0.55 2.95
CA THR A 2 25.57 -0.84 3.05
C THR A 2 24.25 -0.95 3.80
N VAL A 3 24.08 -0.23 4.92
CA VAL A 3 22.83 -0.22 5.71
C VAL A 3 21.65 0.30 4.89
N LEU A 4 21.85 1.37 4.11
CA LEU A 4 20.78 1.97 3.28
C LEU A 4 20.32 0.99 2.19
N ILE A 5 21.26 0.33 1.52
CA ILE A 5 20.96 -0.65 0.47
C ILE A 5 20.20 -1.85 1.07
N ALA A 6 20.64 -2.35 2.24
CA ALA A 6 19.94 -3.42 2.94
C ALA A 6 18.50 -3.03 3.31
N THR A 7 18.29 -1.83 3.84
CA THR A 7 16.95 -1.33 4.18
C THR A 7 16.04 -1.23 2.95
N LEU A 8 16.54 -0.72 1.82
CA LEU A 8 15.76 -0.64 0.58
C LEU A 8 15.36 -2.02 0.04
N ILE A 9 16.28 -2.99 0.10
CA ILE A 9 15.99 -4.39 -0.29
C ILE A 9 14.92 -4.98 0.63
N LEU A 10 15.03 -4.78 1.94
CA LEU A 10 14.04 -5.27 2.90
C LEU A 10 12.66 -4.61 2.69
N ILE A 11 12.62 -3.31 2.45
CA ILE A 11 11.38 -2.59 2.10
C ILE A 11 10.76 -3.18 0.83
N PHE A 12 11.56 -3.42 -0.20
CA PHE A 12 11.07 -4.02 -1.44
C PHE A 12 10.48 -5.41 -1.20
N LEU A 13 11.22 -6.28 -0.51
CA LEU A 13 10.80 -7.66 -0.24
C LEU A 13 9.54 -7.72 0.62
N VAL A 14 9.45 -6.94 1.71
CA VAL A 14 8.27 -6.97 2.59
C VAL A 14 7.03 -6.39 1.90
N ASN A 15 7.20 -5.39 1.01
CA ASN A 15 6.10 -4.85 0.21
C ASN A 15 5.63 -5.89 -0.83
N ALA A 16 6.55 -6.63 -1.44
CA ALA A 16 6.20 -7.77 -2.28
C ALA A 16 5.45 -8.86 -1.50
N SER A 17 5.91 -9.20 -0.29
CA SER A 17 5.24 -10.17 0.60
C SER A 17 3.81 -9.75 0.94
N MET A 18 3.55 -8.46 1.22
CA MET A 18 2.19 -7.96 1.42
C MET A 18 1.28 -8.30 0.24
N ASN A 19 1.74 -8.08 -1.00
CA ASN A 19 0.95 -8.37 -2.20
C ASN A 19 0.72 -9.88 -2.38
N LEU A 20 1.73 -10.71 -2.05
CA LEU A 20 1.60 -12.16 -2.06
C LEU A 20 0.57 -12.65 -1.03
N PHE A 21 0.49 -12.03 0.15
CA PHE A 21 -0.57 -12.35 1.11
C PHE A 21 -1.97 -11.97 0.60
N GLY A 22 -2.09 -10.95 -0.26
CA GLY A 22 -3.32 -10.66 -0.99
C GLY A 22 -3.70 -11.79 -1.96
N LEU A 23 -2.72 -12.32 -2.70
CA LEU A 23 -2.93 -13.49 -3.55
C LEU A 23 -3.33 -14.73 -2.72
N ASP A 24 -2.67 -14.99 -1.59
CA ASP A 24 -3.03 -16.09 -0.69
C ASP A 24 -4.45 -15.93 -0.13
N MET A 25 -4.87 -14.70 0.18
CA MET A 25 -6.25 -14.41 0.60
C MET A 25 -7.26 -14.86 -0.46
N GLU A 26 -6.97 -14.66 -1.75
CA GLU A 26 -7.81 -15.10 -2.88
C GLU A 26 -7.80 -16.60 -3.09
N GLN A 27 -6.63 -17.23 -3.01
CA GLN A 27 -6.53 -18.67 -3.22
C GLN A 27 -7.18 -19.46 -2.08
N LEU A 28 -6.90 -19.10 -0.82
CA LEU A 28 -7.41 -19.80 0.36
C LEU A 28 -8.91 -19.61 0.56
N ASN A 29 -9.47 -18.48 0.13
CA ASN A 29 -10.90 -18.19 0.24
C ASN A 29 -11.66 -18.41 -1.07
N SER A 30 -11.05 -19.07 -2.05
CA SER A 30 -11.71 -19.42 -3.31
C SER A 30 -12.92 -20.32 -3.03
N GLY A 31 -14.11 -19.89 -3.46
CA GLY A 31 -15.36 -20.61 -3.20
C GLY A 31 -15.88 -20.53 -1.75
N ALA A 32 -15.19 -19.80 -0.86
CA ALA A 32 -15.64 -19.63 0.53
C ALA A 32 -16.95 -18.82 0.60
N LYS A 33 -17.82 -19.20 1.54
CA LYS A 33 -18.98 -18.38 1.90
C LYS A 33 -18.53 -17.19 2.73
N LYS A 34 -19.31 -16.11 2.73
CA LYS A 34 -19.02 -14.89 3.50
C LYS A 34 -18.74 -15.15 5.00
N ALA A 35 -19.40 -16.15 5.59
CA ALA A 35 -19.23 -16.49 7.00
C ALA A 35 -17.92 -17.25 7.30
N ASP A 36 -17.32 -17.88 6.29
CA ASP A 36 -16.21 -18.82 6.43
C ASP A 36 -14.89 -18.24 5.89
N VAL A 37 -14.83 -16.92 5.70
CA VAL A 37 -13.63 -16.26 5.19
C VAL A 37 -12.52 -16.30 6.24
N ASN A 38 -11.39 -16.92 5.88
CA ASN A 38 -10.16 -16.89 6.64
C ASN A 38 -9.42 -15.57 6.39
N TRP A 39 -9.39 -14.71 7.41
CA TRP A 39 -8.73 -13.40 7.38
C TRP A 39 -7.24 -13.44 7.74
N GLY A 40 -6.68 -14.61 8.04
CA GLY A 40 -5.27 -14.79 8.39
C GLY A 40 -4.32 -14.13 7.38
N PRO A 41 -4.41 -14.44 6.07
CA PRO A 41 -3.56 -13.83 5.05
C PRO A 41 -3.66 -12.31 5.03
N PHE A 42 -4.87 -11.75 5.15
CA PHE A 42 -5.09 -10.30 5.21
C PHE A 42 -4.39 -9.64 6.41
N ILE A 43 -4.41 -10.28 7.59
CA ILE A 43 -3.73 -9.77 8.79
C ILE A 43 -2.21 -9.76 8.58
N TRP A 44 -1.63 -10.85 8.10
CA TRP A 44 -0.19 -10.94 7.84
C TRP A 44 0.25 -9.97 6.74
N GLY A 45 -0.55 -9.83 5.68
CA GLY A 45 -0.37 -8.82 4.66
C GLY A 45 -0.36 -7.40 5.23
N SER A 46 -1.29 -7.08 6.14
CA SER A 46 -1.35 -5.76 6.77
C SER A 46 -0.14 -5.46 7.65
N VAL A 47 0.36 -6.46 8.39
CA VAL A 47 1.60 -6.32 9.19
C VAL A 47 2.82 -6.13 8.29
N ALA A 48 2.93 -6.88 7.20
CA ALA A 48 3.99 -6.68 6.21
C ALA A 48 3.88 -5.30 5.54
N GLY A 49 2.67 -4.87 5.22
CA GLY A 49 2.38 -3.60 4.55
C GLY A 49 2.68 -2.37 5.39
N ILE A 50 2.54 -2.43 6.72
CA ILE A 50 2.82 -1.28 7.60
C ILE A 50 4.32 -1.10 7.88
N ALA A 51 5.13 -2.16 7.76
CA ALA A 51 6.56 -2.11 8.09
C ALA A 51 7.36 -1.08 7.25
N PRO A 52 7.18 -0.98 5.91
CA PRO A 52 7.78 0.10 5.11
C PRO A 52 7.41 1.50 5.60
N TRP A 53 6.16 1.71 6.01
CA TRP A 53 5.70 3.02 6.48
C TRP A 53 6.35 3.41 7.80
N ILE A 54 6.50 2.46 8.72
CA ILE A 54 7.25 2.68 9.97
C ILE A 54 8.69 3.09 9.65
N ALA A 55 9.37 2.37 8.75
CA ALA A 55 10.72 2.71 8.36
C ALA A 55 10.81 4.13 7.76
N ILE A 56 9.94 4.47 6.81
CA ILE A 56 9.89 5.80 6.19
C ILE A 56 9.69 6.88 7.25
N LEU A 57 8.73 6.72 8.16
CA LEU A 57 8.45 7.69 9.22
C LEU A 57 9.62 7.84 10.19
N LEU A 58 10.31 6.76 10.55
CA LEU A 58 11.51 6.83 11.38
C LEU A 58 12.63 7.61 10.69
N TYR A 59 12.85 7.42 9.39
CA TYR A 59 13.83 8.20 8.64
C TYR A 59 13.43 9.66 8.49
N MET A 60 12.14 9.95 8.29
CA MET A 60 11.66 11.33 8.16
C MET A 60 11.68 12.09 9.49
N THR A 61 11.40 11.40 10.61
CA THR A 61 11.28 12.05 11.92
C THR A 61 12.54 11.98 12.78
N GLY A 62 13.43 11.03 12.50
CA GLY A 62 14.70 10.87 13.21
C GLY A 62 15.79 11.87 12.81
N THR A 63 15.58 12.69 11.78
CA THR A 63 16.55 13.71 11.36
C THR A 63 16.60 14.91 12.30
N GLY A 64 15.53 15.17 13.08
CA GLY A 64 15.43 16.29 14.01
C GLY A 64 15.35 17.69 13.38
N ASN A 65 15.58 17.80 12.06
CA ASN A 65 15.54 19.06 11.31
C ASN A 65 14.52 18.94 10.17
N TYR A 66 13.25 19.15 10.51
CA TYR A 66 12.10 19.01 9.61
C TYR A 66 12.06 20.09 8.52
N ASP A 67 12.66 21.25 8.76
CA ASP A 67 12.69 22.38 7.83
C ASP A 67 13.54 22.10 6.59
N MET A 68 14.45 21.11 6.67
CA MET A 68 15.26 20.66 5.55
C MET A 68 14.54 19.66 4.65
N VAL A 69 13.37 19.16 5.03
CA VAL A 69 12.60 18.20 4.22
C VAL A 69 11.70 18.99 3.26
N PRO A 70 11.90 18.88 1.94
CA PRO A 70 11.07 19.60 0.98
C PRO A 70 9.59 19.26 1.12
N TRP A 71 8.73 20.25 0.96
CA TRP A 71 7.27 20.11 1.12
C TRP A 71 6.69 18.98 0.22
N PHE A 72 7.24 18.77 -0.97
CA PHE A 72 6.76 17.75 -1.91
C PHE A 72 6.99 16.32 -1.39
N VAL A 73 8.00 16.10 -0.53
CA VAL A 73 8.26 14.80 0.10
C VAL A 73 7.14 14.47 1.08
N TRP A 74 6.71 15.45 1.88
CA TRP A 74 5.54 15.30 2.77
C TRP A 74 4.26 15.03 1.97
N ALA A 75 4.07 15.73 0.85
CA ALA A 75 2.94 15.51 -0.05
C ALA A 75 2.94 14.09 -0.63
N ILE A 76 4.10 13.58 -1.08
CA ILE A 76 4.25 12.20 -1.58
C ILE A 76 3.88 11.19 -0.49
N VAL A 77 4.46 11.32 0.70
CA VAL A 77 4.27 10.36 1.79
C VAL A 77 2.81 10.34 2.24
N GLY A 78 2.20 11.52 2.45
CA GLY A 78 0.79 11.61 2.86
C GLY A 78 -0.15 11.06 1.78
N THR A 79 0.03 11.47 0.53
CA THR A 79 -0.87 11.06 -0.57
C THR A 79 -0.72 9.58 -0.89
N TYR A 80 0.51 9.07 -0.94
CA TYR A 80 0.76 7.67 -1.21
C TYR A 80 0.30 6.78 -0.05
N PHE A 81 0.39 7.25 1.19
CA PHE A 81 -0.15 6.53 2.35
C PHE A 81 -1.66 6.36 2.25
N VAL A 82 -2.38 7.44 1.93
CA VAL A 82 -3.82 7.38 1.70
C VAL A 82 -4.14 6.44 0.54
N ALA A 83 -3.46 6.60 -0.61
CA ALA A 83 -3.65 5.74 -1.76
C ALA A 83 -3.41 4.27 -1.42
N PHE A 84 -2.34 3.95 -0.69
CA PHE A 84 -1.99 2.60 -0.27
C PHE A 84 -3.07 1.95 0.60
N ASN A 85 -3.67 2.70 1.52
CA ASN A 85 -4.73 2.18 2.39
C ASN A 85 -6.06 1.91 1.64
N THR A 86 -6.27 2.49 0.46
CA THR A 86 -7.49 2.19 -0.32
C THR A 86 -7.49 0.77 -0.89
N PHE A 87 -6.32 0.18 -1.17
CA PHE A 87 -6.19 -1.19 -1.68
C PHE A 87 -6.67 -2.28 -0.69
N PRO A 88 -6.21 -2.33 0.57
CA PRO A 88 -6.71 -3.29 1.54
C PRO A 88 -8.18 -3.02 1.89
N ILE A 89 -8.64 -1.76 1.89
CA ILE A 89 -10.06 -1.44 2.07
C ILE A 89 -10.91 -2.07 0.95
N ASN A 90 -10.46 -1.98 -0.31
CA ASN A 90 -11.13 -2.64 -1.43
C ASN A 90 -11.26 -4.15 -1.21
N MET A 91 -10.19 -4.79 -0.72
CA MET A 91 -10.19 -6.21 -0.37
C MET A 91 -11.21 -6.54 0.71
N VAL A 92 -11.22 -5.76 1.79
CA VAL A 92 -12.16 -5.97 2.91
C VAL A 92 -13.60 -5.84 2.42
N LEU A 93 -13.91 -4.86 1.57
CA LEU A 93 -15.25 -4.69 1.00
C LEU A 93 -15.64 -5.86 0.09
N GLN A 94 -14.71 -6.37 -0.71
CA GLN A 94 -14.88 -7.53 -1.57
C GLN A 94 -15.21 -8.80 -0.77
N TYR A 95 -14.41 -9.14 0.25
CA TYR A 95 -14.66 -10.33 1.08
C TYR A 95 -15.87 -10.19 1.99
N ARG A 96 -16.19 -8.97 2.45
CA ARG A 96 -17.43 -8.70 3.18
C ARG A 96 -18.65 -8.58 2.28
N ARG A 97 -18.50 -8.61 0.95
CA ARG A 97 -19.58 -8.52 -0.05
C ARG A 97 -20.52 -7.34 0.23
N VAL A 98 -19.96 -6.16 0.50
CA VAL A 98 -20.74 -4.98 0.89
C VAL A 98 -21.22 -4.25 -0.36
N GLY A 99 -22.54 -4.14 -0.56
CA GLY A 99 -23.12 -3.40 -1.67
C GLY A 99 -22.65 -3.90 -3.04
N ARG A 100 -22.03 -3.02 -3.85
CA ARG A 100 -21.53 -3.35 -5.20
C ARG A 100 -20.34 -4.31 -5.20
N TRP A 101 -19.63 -4.44 -4.08
CA TRP A 101 -18.49 -5.36 -3.91
C TRP A 101 -18.92 -6.84 -3.72
N ASN A 102 -20.22 -7.13 -3.79
CA ASN A 102 -20.68 -8.52 -3.91
C ASN A 102 -20.30 -9.15 -5.26
N ASP A 103 -20.09 -8.33 -6.30
CA ASP A 103 -19.56 -8.76 -7.59
C ASP A 103 -18.03 -8.65 -7.59
N TYR A 104 -17.34 -9.78 -7.80
CA TYR A 104 -15.88 -9.83 -7.89
C TYR A 104 -15.34 -8.90 -8.99
N LEU A 105 -16.01 -8.83 -10.14
CA LEU A 105 -15.59 -7.99 -11.26
C LEU A 105 -15.62 -6.50 -10.90
N TYR A 106 -16.46 -6.09 -9.95
CA TYR A 106 -16.47 -4.73 -9.46
C TYR A 106 -15.22 -4.45 -8.62
N GLY A 107 -14.86 -5.35 -7.70
CA GLY A 107 -13.63 -5.24 -6.90
C GLY A 107 -12.38 -5.15 -7.77
N GLU A 108 -12.29 -5.98 -8.81
CA GLU A 108 -11.19 -5.99 -9.77
C GLU A 108 -11.08 -4.66 -10.54
N ARG A 109 -12.20 -4.12 -11.03
CA ARG A 109 -12.22 -2.81 -11.71
C ARG A 109 -11.75 -1.69 -10.78
N VAL A 110 -12.14 -1.74 -9.51
CA VAL A 110 -11.68 -0.76 -8.52
C VAL A 110 -10.16 -0.88 -8.32
N TYR A 111 -9.60 -2.08 -8.25
CA TYR A 111 -8.14 -2.25 -8.18
C TYR A 111 -7.40 -1.63 -9.37
N ILE A 112 -7.91 -1.81 -10.59
CA ILE A 112 -7.32 -1.21 -11.80
C ILE A 112 -7.34 0.33 -11.70
N ILE A 113 -8.48 0.91 -11.30
CA ILE A 113 -8.63 2.37 -11.15
C ILE A 113 -7.69 2.89 -10.06
N LEU A 114 -7.67 2.26 -8.88
CA LEU A 114 -6.79 2.63 -7.78
C LEU A 114 -5.31 2.57 -8.19
N SER A 115 -4.91 1.53 -8.91
CA SER A 115 -3.56 1.36 -9.44
C SER A 115 -3.17 2.48 -10.39
N LEU A 116 -4.05 2.81 -11.35
CA LEU A 116 -3.82 3.89 -12.31
C LEU A 116 -3.69 5.25 -11.60
N VAL A 117 -4.63 5.56 -10.70
CA VAL A 117 -4.65 6.83 -9.97
C VAL A 117 -3.43 6.97 -9.06
N ALA A 118 -3.12 5.95 -8.25
CA ALA A 118 -2.00 5.99 -7.32
C ALA A 118 -0.64 6.15 -8.04
N LYS A 119 -0.43 5.40 -9.13
CA LYS A 119 0.80 5.50 -9.93
C LYS A 119 0.91 6.84 -10.65
N SER A 120 -0.19 7.35 -11.19
CA SER A 120 -0.22 8.65 -11.87
C SER A 120 0.10 9.79 -10.89
N ILE A 121 -0.55 9.82 -9.73
CA ILE A 121 -0.30 10.84 -8.70
C ILE A 121 1.17 10.80 -8.25
N LEU A 122 1.71 9.62 -7.96
CA LEU A 122 3.10 9.48 -7.54
C LEU A 122 4.07 9.98 -8.63
N ALA A 123 3.85 9.59 -9.89
CA ALA A 123 4.71 9.99 -11.00
C ALA A 123 4.75 11.52 -11.17
N TRP A 124 3.59 12.18 -11.13
CA TRP A 124 3.51 13.64 -11.28
C TRP A 124 4.08 14.38 -10.07
N LEU A 125 3.82 13.92 -8.84
CA LEU A 125 4.38 14.53 -7.63
C LEU A 125 5.90 14.44 -7.60
N VAL A 126 6.47 13.30 -7.97
CA VAL A 126 7.93 13.13 -8.03
C VAL A 126 8.53 13.99 -9.14
N LEU A 127 7.94 13.99 -10.34
CA LEU A 127 8.43 14.78 -11.47
C LEU A 127 8.47 16.28 -11.14
N PHE A 128 7.34 16.85 -10.74
CA PHE A 128 7.27 18.28 -10.47
C PHE A 128 7.96 18.68 -9.16
N GLY A 129 8.02 17.79 -8.17
CA GLY A 129 8.75 18.02 -6.93
C GLY A 129 10.27 18.03 -7.12
N ALA A 130 10.81 17.10 -7.91
CA ALA A 130 12.25 17.01 -8.16
C ALA A 130 12.77 18.06 -9.16
N MET A 131 11.89 18.61 -10.01
CA MET A 131 12.24 19.65 -10.99
C MET A 131 11.97 21.08 -10.51
N GLN A 132 11.73 21.29 -9.21
CA GLN A 132 11.63 22.64 -8.66
C GLN A 132 13.01 23.35 -8.76
N PRO A 133 13.05 24.63 -9.17
CA PRO A 133 14.30 25.38 -9.32
C PRO A 133 15.02 25.60 -7.99
#